data_AF-A0A848IC83-F1
#
_entry.id   AF-A0A848IC83-F1
#
_cell.length_a   1.000
_cell.length_b   1.000
_cell.length_c   1.000
_cell.angle_alpha   90.00
_cell.angle_beta   90.00
_cell.angle_gamma   90.00
#
_symmetry.space_group_name_H-M   'P 1'
#
loop_
_entity.id
_entity.type
_entity.pdbx_description
1 polymer ?
#
loop_
_entity_poly.entity_id
_entity_poly.type
_entity_poly.pdbx_seq_one_letter_code
_entity_poly.pdbx_strand_id
1 'polypeptide(L)'
;MDKDLWSHILKGICGGPDMRVPAYPGGYQPPAAGLAFARLVGYFELGQHEEGNLESEMVLRDQVDLVFELSGPNHPPRKLDDGTLIPHRVTVRETLSLDPWANFFKLFSMMNEAHGSFARHMVQMLNKAFVVEVFHRRSKDGKKVYAGLKGPDGYTVHGTTLLDEETGETQTVDVPPAITELKAFIWDLANKAMWDSIHIPGFYEERKNEKGEVISPKRSKNVLQERIMSAKNWPEHPLAELAKLGPDPEAPSQEELERRREAELKEYQARNVKALKDAIDSAIRAARSSNKRPPKST
;
A
#
# COMPACT_ATOMS: atom_id res chain seq x y z
N MET A 1 -20.02 -22.20 -35.04
CA MET A 1 -19.02 -21.88 -34.00
C MET A 1 -19.61 -22.39 -32.69
N ASP A 2 -18.89 -23.25 -31.98
CA ASP A 2 -19.43 -24.01 -30.85
C ASP A 2 -19.82 -23.05 -29.70
N LYS A 3 -21.05 -23.17 -29.18
CA LYS A 3 -21.55 -22.32 -28.09
C LYS A 3 -20.77 -22.57 -26.80
N ASP A 4 -20.29 -23.80 -26.61
CA ASP A 4 -19.53 -24.17 -25.42
C ASP A 4 -18.12 -23.56 -25.44
N LEU A 5 -17.52 -23.46 -26.63
CA LEU A 5 -16.22 -22.81 -26.81
C LEU A 5 -16.29 -21.31 -26.48
N TRP A 6 -17.34 -20.60 -26.94
CA TRP A 6 -17.52 -19.19 -26.62
C TRP A 6 -17.82 -18.94 -25.14
N SER A 7 -18.62 -19.80 -24.51
CA SER A 7 -18.85 -19.77 -23.06
C SER A 7 -17.54 -19.96 -22.27
N HIS A 8 -16.69 -20.90 -22.70
CA HIS A 8 -15.38 -21.13 -22.09
C HIS A 8 -14.43 -19.94 -22.28
N ILE A 9 -14.40 -19.37 -23.49
CA ILE A 9 -13.60 -18.18 -23.82
C ILE A 9 -14.06 -16.97 -22.99
N LEU A 10 -15.38 -16.72 -22.87
CA LEU A 10 -15.92 -15.61 -22.10
C LEU A 10 -15.62 -15.73 -20.60
N LYS A 11 -15.72 -16.94 -20.03
CA LYS A 11 -15.27 -17.20 -18.65
C LYS A 11 -13.76 -16.93 -18.48
N GLY A 12 -12.95 -17.32 -19.46
CA GLY A 12 -11.52 -17.03 -19.49
C GLY A 12 -11.18 -15.55 -19.64
N ILE A 13 -11.99 -14.78 -20.38
CA ILE A 13 -11.84 -13.32 -20.54
C ILE A 13 -12.21 -12.57 -19.26
N CYS A 14 -13.29 -12.99 -18.56
CA CYS A 14 -13.68 -12.38 -17.28
C CYS A 14 -12.65 -12.61 -16.16
N GLY A 15 -11.89 -13.70 -16.21
CA GLY A 15 -10.83 -14.00 -15.23
C GLY A 15 -9.40 -13.72 -15.70
N GLY A 16 -9.23 -13.33 -16.97
CA GLY A 16 -7.93 -13.13 -17.60
C GLY A 16 -7.45 -11.67 -17.51
N PRO A 17 -6.14 -11.42 -17.71
CA PRO A 17 -5.63 -10.05 -17.76
C PRO A 17 -6.27 -9.26 -18.92
N ASP A 18 -6.77 -8.05 -18.63
CA ASP A 18 -7.29 -7.16 -19.67
C ASP A 18 -6.14 -6.70 -20.58
N MET A 19 -6.09 -7.28 -21.78
CA MET A 19 -5.06 -7.02 -22.77
C MET A 19 -5.09 -5.59 -23.33
N ARG A 20 -6.11 -4.78 -23.00
CA ARG A 20 -6.19 -3.34 -23.31
C ARG A 20 -5.50 -2.48 -22.24
N VAL A 21 -5.27 -3.04 -21.05
CA VAL A 21 -4.59 -2.36 -19.96
C VAL A 21 -3.09 -2.69 -20.05
N PRO A 22 -2.21 -1.69 -20.24
CA PRO A 22 -0.78 -1.96 -20.34
C PRO A 22 -0.28 -2.59 -19.03
N ALA A 23 0.51 -3.66 -19.14
CA ALA A 23 1.23 -4.22 -18.02
C ALA A 23 2.08 -3.11 -17.37
N TYR A 24 1.77 -2.74 -16.13
CA TYR A 24 2.45 -1.63 -15.47
C TYR A 24 3.94 -1.96 -15.26
N PRO A 25 4.87 -1.18 -15.84
CA PRO A 25 6.29 -1.37 -15.57
C PRO A 25 6.55 -1.05 -14.09
N GLY A 26 6.81 -2.09 -13.29
CA GLY A 26 7.06 -1.97 -11.84
C GLY A 26 6.26 -2.91 -10.93
N GLY A 27 5.35 -3.72 -11.50
CA GLY A 27 4.72 -4.87 -10.81
C GLY A 27 3.62 -4.52 -9.79
N TYR A 28 3.22 -3.25 -9.67
CA TYR A 28 2.00 -2.88 -8.94
C TYR A 28 0.80 -3.00 -9.88
N GLN A 29 -0.15 -3.87 -9.53
CA GLN A 29 -1.45 -3.94 -10.18
C GLN A 29 -2.48 -3.24 -9.28
N PRO A 30 -3.07 -2.11 -9.72
CA PRO A 30 -4.14 -1.47 -8.96
C PRO A 30 -5.36 -2.41 -8.92
N PRO A 31 -6.12 -2.42 -7.80
CA PRO A 31 -7.45 -3.03 -7.76
C PRO A 31 -8.30 -2.63 -8.97
N ALA A 32 -9.12 -3.54 -9.49
CA ALA A 32 -10.01 -3.25 -10.62
C ALA A 32 -10.94 -2.07 -10.30
N ALA A 33 -11.16 -1.20 -11.29
CA ALA A 33 -12.09 -0.08 -11.18
C ALA A 33 -13.56 -0.54 -11.26
N GLY A 34 -14.47 0.30 -10.78
CA GLY A 34 -15.91 0.05 -10.77
C GLY A 34 -16.41 -0.44 -9.41
N LEU A 35 -17.62 -1.02 -9.42
CA LEU A 35 -18.29 -1.49 -8.21
C LEU A 35 -17.44 -2.54 -7.48
N ALA A 36 -17.32 -2.39 -6.17
CA ALA A 36 -16.59 -3.28 -5.28
C ALA A 36 -17.33 -3.47 -3.96
N PHE A 37 -17.11 -4.60 -3.30
CA PHE A 37 -17.55 -4.81 -1.94
C PHE A 37 -16.42 -4.44 -0.99
N ALA A 38 -16.73 -3.74 0.09
CA ALA A 38 -15.72 -3.26 1.01
C ALA A 38 -16.10 -3.45 2.47
N ARG A 39 -15.10 -3.67 3.32
CA ARG A 39 -15.20 -3.52 4.77
C ARG A 39 -14.18 -2.52 5.27
N LEU A 40 -14.60 -1.63 6.18
CA LEU A 40 -13.66 -0.75 6.88
C LEU A 40 -12.87 -1.60 7.89
N VAL A 41 -11.57 -1.78 7.67
CA VAL A 41 -10.70 -2.61 8.53
C VAL A 41 -9.69 -1.78 9.32
N GLY A 42 -9.48 -0.52 8.96
CA GLY A 42 -8.55 0.38 9.64
C GLY A 42 -9.10 1.79 9.80
N TYR A 43 -8.89 2.39 10.97
CA TYR A 43 -9.18 3.80 11.22
C TYR A 43 -8.05 4.41 12.06
N PHE A 44 -7.30 5.34 11.50
CA PHE A 44 -6.10 5.89 12.14
C PHE A 44 -6.10 7.42 12.08
N GLU A 45 -6.25 8.06 13.23
CA GLU A 45 -6.06 9.50 13.37
C GLU A 45 -4.56 9.79 13.46
N LEU A 46 -4.07 10.68 12.60
CA LEU A 46 -2.65 10.86 12.36
C LEU A 46 -2.09 12.13 13.03
N GLY A 47 -2.93 12.91 13.70
CA GLY A 47 -2.57 14.22 14.24
C GLY A 47 -2.42 15.28 13.15
N GLN A 48 -1.70 16.37 13.47
CA GLN A 48 -1.59 17.56 12.63
C GLN A 48 -0.44 17.45 11.61
N HIS A 49 -0.78 17.56 10.34
CA HIS A 49 0.17 17.58 9.22
C HIS A 49 0.01 18.86 8.42
N GLU A 50 1.10 19.31 7.79
CA GLU A 50 1.06 20.44 6.86
C GLU A 50 0.46 19.99 5.53
N GLU A 51 -0.54 20.71 5.05
CA GLU A 51 -1.20 20.50 3.76
C GLU A 51 -1.42 21.84 3.06
N GLY A 52 -1.30 21.88 1.73
CA GLY A 52 -1.59 23.08 0.95
C GLY A 52 -3.08 23.39 0.95
N ASN A 53 -3.46 24.64 1.28
CA ASN A 53 -4.82 25.13 1.08
C ASN A 53 -5.08 25.45 -0.42
N LEU A 54 -6.27 25.98 -0.73
CA LEU A 54 -6.63 26.39 -2.10
C LEU A 54 -5.72 27.49 -2.66
N GLU A 55 -5.09 28.28 -1.79
CA GLU A 55 -4.13 29.34 -2.12
C GLU A 55 -2.68 28.80 -2.16
N SER A 56 -2.49 27.49 -2.04
CA SER A 56 -1.19 26.80 -1.97
C SER A 56 -0.33 27.16 -0.76
N GLU A 57 -0.92 27.78 0.27
CA GLU A 57 -0.26 27.99 1.56
C GLU A 57 -0.30 26.71 2.40
N MET A 58 0.81 26.37 3.04
CA MET A 58 0.87 25.22 3.93
C MET A 58 0.18 25.55 5.24
N VAL A 59 -0.91 24.83 5.53
CA VAL A 59 -1.70 24.96 6.76
C VAL A 59 -1.67 23.65 7.54
N LEU A 60 -1.69 23.74 8.87
CA LEU A 60 -1.79 22.56 9.72
C LEU A 60 -3.22 22.05 9.77
N ARG A 61 -3.38 20.74 9.54
CA ARG A 61 -4.66 20.06 9.52
C ARG A 61 -4.53 18.70 10.19
N ASP A 62 -5.51 18.35 11.01
CA ASP A 62 -5.64 16.98 11.49
C ASP A 62 -5.93 16.05 10.30
N GLN A 63 -5.21 14.94 10.21
CA GLN A 63 -5.37 13.96 9.14
C GLN A 63 -5.84 12.61 9.67
N VAL A 64 -6.51 11.86 8.80
CA VAL A 64 -7.01 10.52 9.11
C VAL A 64 -6.82 9.60 7.90
N ASP A 65 -6.38 8.38 8.18
CA ASP A 65 -6.32 7.29 7.21
C ASP A 65 -7.40 6.25 7.54
N LEU A 66 -8.27 5.96 6.57
CA LEU A 66 -9.25 4.89 6.60
C LEU A 66 -8.81 3.78 5.65
N VAL A 67 -8.78 2.53 6.11
CA VAL A 67 -8.39 1.39 5.29
C VAL A 67 -9.60 0.53 5.01
N PHE A 68 -9.91 0.39 3.72
CA PHE A 68 -10.95 -0.49 3.23
C PHE A 68 -10.32 -1.74 2.65
N GLU A 69 -10.77 -2.90 3.13
CA GLU A 69 -10.53 -4.18 2.48
C GLU A 69 -11.56 -4.38 1.38
N LEU A 70 -11.11 -4.65 0.16
CA LEU A 70 -11.96 -4.95 -0.98
C LEU A 70 -12.16 -6.45 -1.14
N SER A 71 -13.36 -6.81 -1.59
CA SER A 71 -13.78 -8.18 -1.86
C SER A 71 -14.77 -8.22 -3.03
N GLY A 72 -15.16 -9.43 -3.42
CA GLY A 72 -16.07 -9.67 -4.54
C GLY A 72 -15.36 -10.24 -5.78
N PRO A 73 -16.10 -10.50 -6.86
CA PRO A 73 -15.58 -11.20 -8.04
C PRO A 73 -14.39 -10.50 -8.71
N ASN A 74 -14.36 -9.17 -8.68
CA ASN A 74 -13.29 -8.36 -9.27
C ASN A 74 -12.11 -8.10 -8.32
N HIS A 75 -12.22 -8.52 -7.06
CA HIS A 75 -11.21 -8.28 -6.02
C HIS A 75 -10.94 -9.54 -5.17
N PRO A 76 -10.66 -10.71 -5.78
CA PRO A 76 -10.32 -11.91 -5.01
C PRO A 76 -8.98 -11.72 -4.27
N PRO A 77 -8.85 -12.23 -3.03
CA PRO A 77 -7.57 -12.18 -2.31
C PRO A 77 -6.46 -12.90 -3.09
N ARG A 78 -5.26 -12.31 -3.10
CA ARG A 78 -4.08 -12.94 -3.68
C ARG A 78 -3.59 -14.05 -2.75
N LYS A 79 -3.50 -15.26 -3.27
CA LYS A 79 -2.90 -16.40 -2.56
C LYS A 79 -1.39 -16.39 -2.73
N LEU A 80 -0.66 -16.42 -1.62
CA LEU A 80 0.79 -16.65 -1.59
C LEU A 80 1.12 -18.15 -1.70
N ASP A 81 2.39 -18.47 -1.96
CA ASP A 81 2.87 -19.85 -2.09
C ASP A 81 2.66 -20.69 -0.81
N ASP A 82 2.67 -20.04 0.36
CA ASP A 82 2.40 -20.63 1.67
C ASP A 82 0.90 -20.84 1.96
N GLY A 83 0.02 -20.44 1.03
CA GLY A 83 -1.43 -20.50 1.18
C GLY A 83 -2.06 -19.28 1.87
N THR A 84 -1.27 -18.33 2.36
CA THR A 84 -1.75 -17.09 2.99
C THR A 84 -2.52 -16.25 1.97
N LEU A 85 -3.71 -15.79 2.36
CA LEU A 85 -4.54 -14.90 1.55
C LEU A 85 -4.23 -13.44 1.88
N ILE A 86 -3.88 -12.65 0.87
CA ILE A 86 -3.67 -11.21 0.98
C ILE A 86 -4.80 -10.50 0.24
N PRO A 87 -5.74 -9.85 0.95
CA PRO A 87 -6.81 -9.13 0.30
C PRO A 87 -6.32 -7.82 -0.33
N HIS A 88 -7.10 -7.31 -1.28
CA HIS A 88 -6.89 -5.96 -1.81
C HIS A 88 -7.28 -4.93 -0.75
N ARG A 89 -6.42 -3.93 -0.52
CA ARG A 89 -6.69 -2.85 0.43
C ARG A 89 -6.50 -1.50 -0.24
N VAL A 90 -7.40 -0.57 0.05
CA VAL A 90 -7.35 0.82 -0.39
C VAL A 90 -7.35 1.73 0.84
N THR A 91 -6.37 2.62 0.92
CA THR A 91 -6.31 3.63 1.97
C THR A 91 -6.94 4.91 1.45
N VAL A 92 -8.00 5.36 2.11
CA VAL A 92 -8.59 6.68 1.95
C VAL A 92 -7.91 7.62 2.95
N ARG A 93 -7.36 8.73 2.46
CA ARG A 93 -6.68 9.72 3.27
C ARG A 93 -7.45 11.02 3.18
N GLU A 94 -7.84 11.58 4.31
CA GLU A 94 -8.62 12.81 4.35
C GLU A 94 -8.16 13.71 5.51
N THR A 95 -8.47 14.99 5.39
CA THR A 95 -8.45 15.91 6.53
C THR A 95 -9.56 15.51 7.50
N LEU A 96 -9.22 15.30 8.77
CA LEU A 96 -10.17 15.06 9.85
C LEU A 96 -10.89 16.36 10.18
N SER A 97 -12.03 16.59 9.53
CA SER A 97 -12.85 17.78 9.72
C SER A 97 -14.32 17.40 9.80
N LEU A 98 -15.01 17.97 10.79
CA LEU A 98 -16.44 17.80 11.03
C LEU A 98 -17.29 18.85 10.29
N ASP A 99 -16.67 19.67 9.45
CA ASP A 99 -17.39 20.60 8.60
C ASP A 99 -18.30 19.82 7.61
N PRO A 100 -19.58 20.18 7.43
CA PRO A 100 -20.50 19.47 6.55
C PRO A 100 -20.03 19.32 5.11
N TRP A 101 -19.17 20.24 4.64
CA TRP A 101 -18.63 20.23 3.29
C TRP A 101 -17.37 19.38 3.15
N ALA A 102 -16.71 19.05 4.27
CA ALA A 102 -15.52 18.24 4.30
C ALA A 102 -15.80 16.80 3.82
N ASN A 103 -14.85 16.26 3.06
CA ASN A 103 -14.96 14.92 2.49
C ASN A 103 -15.04 13.84 3.59
N PHE A 104 -14.32 14.01 4.70
CA PHE A 104 -14.39 13.10 5.85
C PHE A 104 -15.80 13.04 6.43
N PHE A 105 -16.43 14.19 6.69
CA PHE A 105 -17.79 14.24 7.24
C PHE A 105 -18.82 13.66 6.27
N LYS A 106 -18.71 13.95 4.98
CA LYS A 106 -19.56 13.36 3.93
C LYS A 106 -19.43 11.84 3.87
N LEU A 107 -18.19 11.33 3.89
CA LEU A 107 -17.92 9.89 3.91
C LEU A 107 -18.52 9.23 5.15
N PHE A 108 -18.31 9.82 6.33
CA PHE A 108 -18.93 9.35 7.57
C PHE A 108 -20.45 9.30 7.46
N SER A 109 -21.07 10.37 6.95
CA SER A 109 -22.52 10.48 6.83
C SER A 109 -23.10 9.38 5.94
N MET A 110 -22.50 9.15 4.75
CA MET A 110 -22.91 8.08 3.85
C MET A 110 -22.74 6.68 4.46
N MET A 111 -21.61 6.44 5.12
CA MET A 111 -21.35 5.16 5.80
C MET A 111 -22.33 4.92 6.95
N ASN A 112 -22.64 5.96 7.72
CA ASN A 112 -23.55 5.86 8.85
C ASN A 112 -24.99 5.63 8.38
N GLU A 113 -25.43 6.38 7.37
CA GLU A 113 -26.76 6.23 6.74
C GLU A 113 -26.95 4.81 6.19
N ALA A 114 -25.92 4.26 5.53
CA ALA A 114 -25.92 2.89 5.03
C ALA A 114 -26.15 1.82 6.11
N HIS A 115 -25.96 2.16 7.40
CA HIS A 115 -26.20 1.27 8.54
C HIS A 115 -27.27 1.83 9.51
N GLY A 116 -28.15 2.72 9.06
CA GLY A 116 -29.29 3.22 9.85
C GLY A 116 -28.96 4.36 10.81
N SER A 117 -27.89 5.11 10.55
CA SER A 117 -27.56 6.38 11.22
C SER A 117 -27.35 6.29 12.74
N PHE A 118 -26.85 5.15 13.24
CA PHE A 118 -26.65 4.92 14.68
C PHE A 118 -25.30 5.42 15.21
N ALA A 119 -24.29 5.52 14.35
CA ALA A 119 -22.93 5.82 14.77
C ALA A 119 -22.74 7.30 15.07
N ARG A 120 -21.88 7.56 16.06
CA ARG A 120 -21.40 8.91 16.44
C ARG A 120 -19.92 9.09 16.14
N HIS A 121 -19.22 8.01 15.84
CA HIS A 121 -17.79 8.02 15.54
C HIS A 121 -17.46 7.00 14.43
N MET A 122 -16.51 7.35 13.56
CA MET A 122 -16.11 6.50 12.42
C MET A 122 -15.64 5.12 12.85
N VAL A 123 -14.97 4.99 14.00
CA VAL A 123 -14.51 3.69 14.52
C VAL A 123 -15.64 2.67 14.72
N GLN A 124 -16.88 3.12 14.95
CA GLN A 124 -18.05 2.24 15.09
C GLN A 124 -18.47 1.60 13.76
N MET A 125 -17.92 2.09 12.64
CA MET A 125 -18.08 1.51 11.31
C MET A 125 -17.03 0.42 11.00
N LEU A 126 -16.09 0.14 11.90
CA LEU A 126 -15.15 -0.96 11.70
C LEU A 126 -15.89 -2.28 11.48
N ASN A 127 -15.37 -3.05 10.53
CA ASN A 127 -15.91 -4.30 10.02
C ASN A 127 -17.30 -4.19 9.38
N LYS A 128 -17.91 -3.01 9.26
CA LYS A 128 -19.19 -2.87 8.55
C LYS A 128 -18.99 -3.08 7.05
N ALA A 129 -19.99 -3.69 6.43
CA ALA A 129 -20.00 -3.97 5.00
C ALA A 129 -20.58 -2.80 4.21
N PHE A 130 -19.95 -2.51 3.07
CA PHE A 130 -20.32 -1.43 2.18
C PHE A 130 -20.21 -1.90 0.73
N VAL A 131 -21.05 -1.32 -0.13
CA VAL A 131 -20.84 -1.32 -1.57
C VAL A 131 -20.20 0.02 -1.92
N VAL A 132 -19.06 -0.01 -2.61
CA VAL A 132 -18.27 1.18 -2.96
C VAL A 132 -17.90 1.17 -4.43
N GLU A 133 -17.41 2.30 -4.93
CA GLU A 133 -16.85 2.39 -6.27
C GLU A 133 -15.34 2.68 -6.23
N VAL A 134 -14.57 1.89 -6.98
CA VAL A 134 -13.13 2.05 -7.13
C VAL A 134 -12.85 2.87 -8.39
N PHE A 135 -12.16 3.99 -8.21
CA PHE A 135 -11.74 4.88 -9.28
C PHE A 135 -10.25 4.78 -9.52
N HIS A 136 -9.86 4.89 -10.79
CA HIS A 136 -8.46 4.98 -11.20
C HIS A 136 -8.04 6.42 -11.41
N ARG A 137 -6.92 6.80 -10.80
CA ARG A 137 -6.28 8.11 -11.01
C ARG A 137 -4.87 7.90 -11.52
N ARG A 138 -4.48 8.69 -12.53
CA ARG A 138 -3.11 8.67 -13.07
C ARG A 138 -2.21 9.57 -12.23
N SER A 139 -0.95 9.18 -12.09
CA SER A 139 0.11 10.05 -11.55
C SER A 139 0.27 11.31 -12.41
N LYS A 140 0.88 12.37 -11.85
CA LYS A 140 1.17 13.62 -12.58
C LYS A 140 1.97 13.39 -13.88
N ASP A 141 2.84 12.39 -13.90
CA ASP A 141 3.64 12.00 -15.07
C ASP A 141 2.90 11.01 -16.02
N GLY A 142 1.68 10.60 -15.69
CA GLY A 142 0.84 9.70 -16.48
C GLY A 142 1.27 8.22 -16.48
N LYS A 143 2.39 7.88 -15.83
CA LYS A 143 3.01 6.55 -15.90
C LYS A 143 2.42 5.51 -14.95
N LYS A 144 1.86 5.95 -13.83
CA LYS A 144 1.31 5.07 -12.79
C LYS A 144 -0.19 5.31 -12.66
N VAL A 145 -0.92 4.22 -12.45
CA VAL A 145 -2.34 4.27 -12.10
C VAL A 145 -2.49 3.84 -10.65
N TYR A 146 -3.22 4.64 -9.89
CA TYR A 146 -3.58 4.38 -8.51
C TYR A 146 -5.08 4.14 -8.41
N ALA A 147 -5.48 3.19 -7.57
CA ALA A 147 -6.87 3.01 -7.19
C ALA A 147 -7.20 3.82 -5.93
N GLY A 148 -8.37 4.43 -5.89
CA GLY A 148 -8.93 5.11 -4.72
C GLY A 148 -10.45 5.03 -4.73
N LEU A 149 -11.09 5.36 -3.61
CA LEU A 149 -12.56 5.36 -3.51
C LEU A 149 -13.20 6.72 -3.80
N LYS A 150 -12.37 7.75 -3.98
CA LYS A 150 -12.84 9.11 -4.26
C LYS A 150 -12.90 9.33 -5.77
N GLY A 151 -14.10 9.44 -6.29
CA GLY A 151 -14.39 9.80 -7.67
C GLY A 151 -14.25 11.31 -7.93
N PRO A 152 -14.68 11.78 -9.12
CA PRO A 152 -14.75 13.20 -9.45
C PRO A 152 -15.80 13.93 -8.61
N ASP A 153 -16.92 13.28 -8.29
CA ASP A 153 -18.06 13.87 -7.55
C ASP A 153 -18.03 13.60 -6.05
N GLY A 154 -16.99 12.95 -5.53
CA GLY A 154 -16.86 12.58 -4.12
C GLY A 154 -16.78 11.06 -3.94
N TYR A 155 -17.34 10.54 -2.85
CA TYR A 155 -17.39 9.11 -2.60
C TYR A 155 -18.74 8.53 -2.99
N THR A 156 -18.72 7.29 -3.48
CA THR A 156 -19.90 6.46 -3.71
C THR A 156 -19.87 5.33 -2.70
N VAL A 157 -20.68 5.41 -1.63
CA VAL A 157 -20.76 4.40 -0.57
C VAL A 157 -22.23 4.10 -0.27
N HIS A 158 -22.60 2.83 -0.35
CA HIS A 158 -23.96 2.34 -0.09
C HIS A 158 -23.94 1.18 0.91
N GLY A 159 -25.12 0.91 1.48
CA GLY A 159 -25.35 -0.31 2.26
C GLY A 159 -25.35 -1.56 1.38
N THR A 160 -25.58 -2.72 1.98
CA THR A 160 -25.60 -4.00 1.26
C THR A 160 -26.95 -4.29 0.60
N THR A 161 -27.99 -3.53 0.91
CA THR A 161 -29.29 -3.63 0.23
C THR A 161 -29.30 -2.65 -0.95
N LEU A 162 -29.24 -3.19 -2.16
CA LEU A 162 -29.33 -2.43 -3.40
C LEU A 162 -30.76 -2.52 -3.94
N LEU A 163 -31.32 -1.40 -4.39
CA LEU A 163 -32.58 -1.38 -5.12
C LEU A 163 -32.25 -1.55 -6.61
N ASP A 164 -32.86 -2.55 -7.24
CA ASP A 164 -32.86 -2.66 -8.69
C ASP A 164 -33.90 -1.68 -9.24
N GLU A 165 -33.45 -0.60 -9.89
CA GLU A 165 -34.34 0.47 -10.37
C GLU A 165 -35.27 0.02 -11.51
N GLU A 166 -34.93 -1.05 -12.22
CA GLU A 166 -35.71 -1.55 -13.37
C GLU A 166 -36.86 -2.44 -12.90
N THR A 167 -36.63 -3.24 -11.85
CA THR A 167 -37.60 -4.20 -11.31
C THR A 167 -38.30 -3.71 -10.03
N GLY A 168 -37.71 -2.75 -9.32
CA GLY A 168 -38.14 -2.30 -8.00
C GLY A 168 -37.85 -3.30 -6.88
N GLU A 169 -37.13 -4.39 -7.17
CA GLU A 169 -36.77 -5.40 -6.16
C GLU A 169 -35.53 -5.01 -5.38
N THR A 170 -35.47 -5.40 -4.10
CA THR A 170 -34.29 -5.19 -3.26
C THR A 170 -33.41 -6.44 -3.27
N GLN A 171 -32.16 -6.28 -3.68
CA GLN A 171 -31.14 -7.31 -3.61
C GLN A 171 -30.20 -7.02 -2.44
N THR A 172 -30.12 -7.95 -1.49
CA THR A 172 -29.09 -7.93 -0.46
C THR A 172 -27.83 -8.62 -0.98
N VAL A 173 -26.74 -7.87 -1.04
CA VAL A 173 -25.42 -8.36 -1.38
C VAL A 173 -24.76 -8.95 -0.13
N ASP A 174 -24.34 -10.21 -0.22
CA ASP A 174 -23.50 -10.81 0.80
C ASP A 174 -22.04 -10.38 0.61
N VAL A 175 -21.54 -9.57 1.55
CA VAL A 175 -20.16 -9.10 1.56
C VAL A 175 -19.33 -10.02 2.46
N PRO A 176 -18.30 -10.72 1.94
CA PRO A 176 -17.48 -11.63 2.72
C PRO A 176 -16.91 -10.98 3.99
N PRO A 177 -16.71 -11.75 5.08
CA PRO A 177 -16.05 -11.23 6.29
C PRO A 177 -14.63 -10.77 5.96
N ALA A 178 -14.13 -9.77 6.71
CA ALA A 178 -12.78 -9.27 6.52
C ALA A 178 -11.73 -10.34 6.88
N ILE A 179 -10.70 -10.46 6.06
CA ILE A 179 -9.52 -11.29 6.30
C ILE A 179 -8.49 -10.49 7.11
N THR A 180 -8.39 -9.19 6.86
CA THR A 180 -7.50 -8.28 7.58
C THR A 180 -8.00 -8.07 9.01
N GLU A 181 -7.09 -8.19 9.96
CA GLU A 181 -7.31 -7.82 11.35
C GLU A 181 -7.75 -6.36 11.48
N LEU A 182 -8.79 -6.12 12.27
CA LEU A 182 -9.33 -4.79 12.52
C LEU A 182 -8.37 -3.99 13.40
N LYS A 183 -7.99 -2.79 12.97
CA LYS A 183 -7.06 -1.94 13.71
C LYS A 183 -7.58 -0.52 13.82
N ALA A 184 -7.30 0.11 14.95
CA ALA A 184 -7.63 1.50 15.16
C ALA A 184 -6.55 2.23 15.96
N PHE A 185 -6.37 3.51 15.63
CA PHE A 185 -5.63 4.46 16.46
C PHE A 185 -6.47 5.73 16.53
N ILE A 186 -7.00 6.03 17.72
CA ILE A 186 -7.81 7.22 17.98
C ILE A 186 -6.94 8.13 18.84
N TRP A 187 -6.64 9.34 18.36
CA TRP A 187 -5.62 10.21 18.93
C TRP A 187 -5.83 10.42 20.43
N ASP A 188 -7.03 10.85 20.83
CA ASP A 188 -7.33 11.18 22.24
C ASP A 188 -7.49 9.95 23.15
N LEU A 189 -7.63 8.75 22.59
CA LEU A 189 -7.84 7.50 23.36
C LEU A 189 -6.67 6.51 23.20
N ALA A 190 -5.63 6.89 22.47
CA ALA A 190 -4.55 5.99 22.09
C ALA A 190 -3.76 5.55 23.33
N ASN A 191 -3.53 4.24 23.43
CA ASN A 191 -2.68 3.65 24.44
C ASN A 191 -1.59 2.78 23.79
N LYS A 192 -0.67 2.26 24.61
CA LYS A 192 0.46 1.45 24.13
C LYS A 192 0.01 0.20 23.35
N ALA A 193 -1.09 -0.44 23.75
CA ALA A 193 -1.61 -1.60 23.03
C ALA A 193 -2.12 -1.24 21.62
N MET A 194 -2.84 -0.12 21.47
CA MET A 194 -3.23 0.38 20.13
C MET A 194 -2.00 0.73 19.29
N TRP A 195 -1.00 1.38 19.89
CA TRP A 195 0.25 1.73 19.23
C TRP A 195 1.01 0.51 18.72
N ASP A 196 1.18 -0.50 19.56
CA ASP A 196 1.92 -1.71 19.20
C ASP A 196 1.13 -2.53 18.15
N SER A 197 -0.20 -2.51 18.21
CA SER A 197 -1.05 -3.24 17.24
C SER A 197 -0.86 -2.79 15.78
N ILE A 198 -0.49 -1.51 15.57
CA ILE A 198 -0.28 -0.96 14.23
C ILE A 198 1.16 -1.07 13.75
N HIS A 199 2.07 -1.60 14.58
CA HIS A 199 3.45 -1.85 14.20
C HIS A 199 3.52 -2.97 13.14
N ILE A 200 4.28 -2.72 12.07
CA ILE A 200 4.58 -3.73 11.06
C ILE A 200 6.09 -3.86 10.94
N PRO A 201 6.69 -4.97 11.39
CA PRO A 201 8.14 -5.13 11.37
C PRO A 201 8.68 -5.34 9.95
N GLY A 202 9.93 -4.94 9.77
CA GLY A 202 10.72 -5.21 8.57
C GLY A 202 10.70 -4.11 7.51
N PHE A 203 11.35 -4.40 6.38
CA PHE A 203 11.59 -3.46 5.29
C PHE A 203 11.11 -4.02 3.96
N TYR A 204 10.69 -3.12 3.06
CA TYR A 204 10.70 -3.39 1.63
C TYR A 204 12.11 -3.21 1.12
N GLU A 205 12.66 -4.23 0.46
CA GLU A 205 14.00 -4.16 -0.12
C GLU A 205 14.08 -3.17 -1.29
N GLU A 206 15.30 -2.69 -1.53
CA GLU A 206 15.58 -1.82 -2.67
C GLU A 206 15.33 -2.57 -3.98
N ARG A 207 14.56 -1.95 -4.87
CA ARG A 207 14.37 -2.45 -6.24
C ARG A 207 15.13 -1.57 -7.20
N LYS A 208 15.89 -2.21 -8.09
CA LYS A 208 16.63 -1.57 -9.18
C LYS A 208 16.05 -2.00 -10.53
N ASN A 209 16.16 -1.14 -11.54
CA ASN A 209 15.89 -1.53 -12.93
C ASN A 209 17.06 -2.36 -13.50
N GLU A 210 16.89 -2.85 -14.73
CA GLU A 210 17.93 -3.60 -15.46
C GLU A 210 19.24 -2.82 -15.67
N LYS A 211 19.19 -1.48 -15.57
CA LYS A 211 20.35 -0.59 -15.67
C LYS A 211 21.03 -0.33 -14.32
N GLY A 212 20.56 -0.93 -13.24
CA GLY A 212 21.11 -0.75 -11.89
C GLY A 212 20.67 0.54 -11.20
N GLU A 213 19.76 1.32 -11.78
CA GLU A 213 19.20 2.52 -11.16
C GLU A 213 18.10 2.16 -10.17
N VAL A 214 18.08 2.82 -9.02
CA VAL A 214 17.08 2.57 -7.97
C VAL A 214 15.70 3.05 -8.43
N ILE A 215 14.76 2.12 -8.60
CA ILE A 215 13.35 2.40 -8.91
C ILE A 215 12.49 2.52 -7.65
N SER A 216 12.91 1.90 -6.55
CA SER A 216 12.27 2.00 -5.25
C SER A 216 13.34 1.82 -4.18
N PRO A 217 13.62 2.84 -3.35
CA PRO A 217 14.59 2.71 -2.27
C PRO A 217 14.08 1.73 -1.22
N LYS A 218 15.02 1.19 -0.42
CA LYS A 218 14.68 0.43 0.79
C LYS A 218 13.85 1.33 1.71
N ARG A 219 12.72 0.82 2.20
CA ARG A 219 11.81 1.59 3.07
C ARG A 219 11.16 0.69 4.10
N SER A 220 10.89 1.24 5.27
CA SER A 220 10.24 0.55 6.37
C SER A 220 8.82 0.08 6.00
N LYS A 221 8.38 -1.04 6.58
CA LYS A 221 6.97 -1.46 6.52
C LYS A 221 6.12 -0.75 7.57
N ASN A 222 6.74 -0.11 8.57
CA ASN A 222 6.11 0.56 9.70
C ASN A 222 5.55 1.96 9.36
N VAL A 223 4.83 2.06 8.23
CA VAL A 223 4.45 3.34 7.63
C VAL A 223 3.45 4.14 8.50
N LEU A 224 2.54 3.47 9.22
CA LEU A 224 1.52 4.14 10.03
C LEU A 224 2.13 4.81 11.27
N GLN A 225 2.95 4.09 12.03
CA GLN A 225 3.63 4.67 13.19
C GLN A 225 4.56 5.81 12.77
N GLU A 226 5.34 5.63 11.70
CA GLU A 226 6.20 6.70 11.17
C GLU A 226 5.41 7.94 10.79
N ARG A 227 4.23 7.78 10.18
CA ARG A 227 3.36 8.90 9.83
C ARG A 227 2.71 9.56 11.04
N ILE A 228 2.30 8.81 12.05
CA ILE A 228 1.78 9.39 13.30
C ILE A 228 2.89 10.19 14.01
N MET A 229 4.10 9.64 14.11
CA MET A 229 5.24 10.32 14.73
C MET A 229 5.69 11.59 13.99
N SER A 230 5.40 11.71 12.69
CA SER A 230 5.74 12.89 11.91
C SER A 230 4.74 14.04 12.08
N ALA A 231 3.65 13.84 12.83
CA ALA A 231 2.70 14.90 13.13
C ALA A 231 3.35 15.99 13.99
N LYS A 232 3.01 17.26 13.74
CA LYS A 232 3.61 18.39 14.46
C LYS A 232 3.27 18.41 15.94
N ASN A 233 2.08 17.92 16.29
CA ASN A 233 1.60 17.78 17.67
C ASN A 233 1.95 16.41 18.29
N TRP A 234 2.68 15.52 17.60
CA TRP A 234 3.12 14.26 18.19
C TRP A 234 3.96 14.45 19.48
N PRO A 235 4.93 15.39 19.56
CA PRO A 235 5.71 15.58 20.79
C PRO A 235 4.89 15.90 22.04
N GLU A 236 3.68 16.43 21.87
CA GLU A 236 2.74 16.76 22.95
C GLU A 236 1.83 15.57 23.32
N HIS A 237 1.77 14.55 22.47
CA HIS A 237 0.92 13.39 22.67
C HIS A 237 1.44 12.51 23.82
N PRO A 238 0.57 11.99 24.71
CA PRO A 238 1.00 11.18 25.87
C PRO A 238 1.86 9.95 25.53
N LEU A 239 1.65 9.36 24.35
CA LEU A 239 2.44 8.22 23.88
C LEU A 239 3.83 8.59 23.36
N ALA A 240 4.15 9.86 23.14
CA ALA A 240 5.45 10.24 22.59
C ALA A 240 6.62 9.81 23.48
N GLU A 241 6.48 9.96 24.79
CA GLU A 241 7.47 9.50 25.77
C GLU A 241 7.53 7.97 25.86
N LEU A 242 6.38 7.29 25.77
CA LEU A 242 6.29 5.83 25.84
C LEU A 242 6.76 5.14 24.55
N ALA A 243 6.66 5.81 23.40
CA ALA A 243 7.15 5.35 22.10
C ALA A 243 8.68 5.53 21.99
N LYS A 244 9.26 6.57 22.62
CA LYS A 244 10.72 6.72 22.77
C LYS A 244 11.32 5.60 23.64
N LEU A 245 10.55 5.09 24.62
CA LEU A 245 10.96 4.05 25.57
C LEU A 245 10.86 2.61 25.02
N GLY A 246 10.81 2.40 23.71
CA GLY A 246 10.79 1.04 23.16
C GLY A 246 11.56 0.86 21.86
N PRO A 247 12.81 0.39 21.91
CA PRO A 247 13.25 -0.67 21.03
C PRO A 247 12.79 -2.02 21.58
N ASP A 248 12.38 -2.88 20.66
CA ASP A 248 12.26 -4.33 20.85
C ASP A 248 13.47 -4.88 21.64
N PRO A 249 13.28 -5.61 22.77
CA PRO A 249 14.38 -6.17 23.54
C PRO A 249 15.25 -7.17 22.75
N GLU A 250 14.81 -7.60 21.57
CA GLU A 250 15.56 -8.44 20.63
C GLU A 250 16.13 -7.67 19.41
N ALA A 251 15.84 -6.37 19.28
CA ALA A 251 16.41 -5.58 18.18
C ALA A 251 17.91 -5.32 18.42
N PRO A 252 18.77 -5.58 17.41
CA PRO A 252 20.20 -5.29 17.51
C PRO A 252 20.42 -3.79 17.70
N SER A 253 21.31 -3.43 18.63
CA SER A 253 21.63 -2.03 18.95
C SER A 253 22.19 -1.28 17.73
N GLN A 254 22.18 0.06 17.75
CA GLN A 254 22.81 0.87 16.70
C GLN A 254 24.28 0.48 16.47
N GLU A 255 25.04 0.24 17.54
CA GLU A 255 26.42 -0.24 17.46
C GLU A 255 26.56 -1.63 16.82
N GLU A 256 25.55 -2.49 16.98
CA GLU A 256 25.54 -3.82 16.37
C GLU A 256 25.15 -3.77 14.89
N LEU A 257 24.23 -2.87 14.53
CA LEU A 257 23.89 -2.57 13.14
C LEU A 257 25.07 -1.93 12.38
N GLU A 258 25.80 -1.01 13.02
CA GLU A 258 27.00 -0.40 12.46
C GLU A 258 28.11 -1.44 12.26
N ARG A 259 28.35 -2.31 13.24
CA ARG A 259 29.29 -3.43 13.09
C ARG A 259 28.91 -4.39 11.95
N ARG A 260 27.62 -4.70 11.79
CA ARG A 260 27.13 -5.53 10.68
C ARG A 260 27.36 -4.85 9.32
N ARG A 261 27.08 -3.54 9.21
CA ARG A 261 27.36 -2.75 8.00
C ARG A 261 28.84 -2.68 7.67
N GLU A 262 29.70 -2.50 8.67
CA GLU A 262 31.15 -2.50 8.48
C GLU A 262 31.67 -3.86 8.00
N ALA A 263 31.14 -4.95 8.56
CA ALA A 263 31.48 -6.31 8.13
C ALA A 263 31.04 -6.57 6.68
N GLU A 264 29.81 -6.21 6.32
CA GLU A 264 29.28 -6.31 4.95
C GLU A 264 30.09 -5.46 3.96
N LEU A 265 30.45 -4.22 4.34
CA LEU A 265 31.26 -3.33 3.53
C LEU A 265 32.66 -3.90 3.29
N LYS A 266 33.27 -4.47 4.33
CA LYS A 266 34.59 -5.11 4.24
C LYS A 266 34.56 -6.35 3.36
N GLU A 267 33.51 -7.15 3.45
CA GLU A 267 33.31 -8.31 2.60
C GLU A 267 33.09 -7.91 1.14
N TYR A 268 32.27 -6.88 0.90
CA TYR A 268 32.05 -6.30 -0.42
C TYR A 268 33.37 -5.76 -1.03
N GLN A 269 34.15 -5.01 -0.26
CA GLN A 269 35.46 -4.52 -0.68
C GLN A 269 36.43 -5.67 -1.00
N ALA A 270 36.46 -6.72 -0.18
CA ALA A 270 37.30 -7.89 -0.42
C ALA A 270 36.91 -8.63 -1.71
N ARG A 271 35.61 -8.81 -1.96
CA ARG A 271 35.10 -9.40 -3.21
C ARG A 271 35.48 -8.55 -4.43
N ASN A 272 35.35 -7.23 -4.34
CA ASN A 272 35.71 -6.33 -5.44
C ASN A 272 37.22 -6.32 -5.72
N VAL A 273 38.07 -6.30 -4.68
CA VAL A 273 39.52 -6.38 -4.86
C VAL A 273 39.94 -7.70 -5.51
N LYS A 274 39.30 -8.81 -5.12
CA LYS A 274 39.53 -10.12 -5.73
C LYS A 274 39.14 -10.12 -7.20
N ALA A 275 37.94 -9.64 -7.53
CA ALA A 275 37.46 -9.55 -8.91
C ALA A 275 38.36 -8.66 -9.78
N LEU A 276 38.87 -7.55 -9.24
CA LEU A 276 39.78 -6.66 -9.96
C LEU A 276 41.13 -7.34 -10.24
N LYS A 277 41.68 -8.08 -9.27
CA LYS A 277 42.92 -8.86 -9.45
C LYS A 277 42.73 -9.95 -10.49
N ASP A 278 41.65 -10.70 -10.42
CA ASP A 278 41.35 -11.77 -11.38
C ASP A 278 41.19 -11.22 -12.81
N ALA A 279 40.57 -10.03 -12.95
CA ALA A 279 40.44 -9.34 -14.22
C ALA A 279 41.78 -8.85 -14.77
N ILE A 280 42.64 -8.28 -13.93
CA ILE A 280 44.00 -7.85 -14.31
C ILE A 280 44.84 -9.06 -14.75
N ASP A 281 44.81 -10.15 -14.00
CA ASP A 281 45.55 -11.37 -14.31
C ASP A 281 45.05 -12.04 -15.59
N SER A 282 43.75 -11.94 -15.87
CA SER A 282 43.15 -12.38 -17.14
C SER A 282 43.64 -11.51 -18.31
N ALA A 283 43.63 -10.18 -18.15
CA ALA A 283 44.11 -9.25 -19.17
C ALA A 283 45.60 -9.42 -19.47
N ILE A 284 46.44 -9.63 -18.45
CA ILE A 284 47.88 -9.89 -18.62
C ILE A 284 48.10 -11.22 -19.36
N ARG A 285 47.32 -12.26 -19.03
CA ARG A 285 47.38 -13.55 -19.75
C ARG A 285 46.97 -13.40 -21.22
N ALA A 286 45.91 -12.66 -21.50
CA ALA A 286 45.44 -12.38 -22.86
C ALA A 286 46.48 -11.61 -23.68
N ALA A 287 47.08 -10.56 -23.10
CA ALA A 287 48.14 -9.78 -23.75
C ALA A 287 49.41 -10.59 -24.03
N ARG A 288 49.75 -11.55 -23.16
CA ARG A 288 50.88 -12.48 -23.40
C ARG A 288 50.57 -13.50 -24.49
N SER A 289 49.32 -13.91 -24.66
CA SER A 289 48.91 -14.80 -25.76
C SER A 289 48.83 -14.12 -27.13
N SER A 290 48.49 -12.83 -27.19
CA SER A 290 48.41 -12.07 -28.45
C SER A 290 49.77 -11.65 -29.01
N ASN A 291 50.83 -11.63 -28.18
CA ASN A 291 52.19 -11.28 -28.59
C ASN A 291 53.02 -12.46 -29.15
N LYS A 292 52.42 -13.64 -29.35
CA LYS A 292 53.08 -14.74 -30.07
C LYS A 292 53.04 -14.45 -31.58
N ARG A 293 54.21 -14.11 -32.15
CA ARG A 293 54.38 -13.94 -33.61
C ARG A 293 53.83 -15.15 -34.37
N PRO A 294 53.10 -14.94 -35.48
CA PRO A 294 52.59 -16.04 -36.29
C PRO A 294 53.77 -16.82 -36.89
N PRO A 295 53.62 -18.15 -37.09
CA PRO A 295 54.67 -18.98 -37.68
C PRO A 295 54.95 -18.49 -39.11
N LYS A 296 56.25 -18.39 -39.45
CA LYS A 296 56.70 -18.02 -40.80
C LYS A 296 56.19 -19.06 -41.80
N SER A 297 55.44 -18.64 -42.80
CA SER A 297 55.09 -19.48 -43.95
C SER A 297 56.34 -19.74 -44.78
N THR A 298 56.64 -21.01 -45.02
CA THR A 298 57.60 -21.54 -46.01
C THR A 298 57.18 -21.24 -47.43
#